data_AF-A0A952QP39-F1
#
_entry.id   AF-A0A952QP39-F1
#
_cell.length_a   1.000
_cell.length_b   1.000
_cell.length_c   1.000
_cell.angle_alpha   90.00
_cell.angle_beta   90.00
_cell.angle_gamma   90.00
#
_symmetry.space_group_name_H-M   'P 1'
#
loop_
_entity.id
_entity.type
_entity.pdbx_description
1 polymer ?
#
loop_
_entity_poly.entity_id
_entity_poly.type
_entity_poly.pdbx_seq_one_letter_code
_entity_poly.pdbx_strand_id
1 'polypeptide(L)' 'MGTQVRSCPKCFQLMWLKQDHYDVIDEETVRTKCPHCDSTVRFQLVTAGANAAGPKMGH' A
#
# COMPACT_ATOMS: atom_id res chain seq x y z
N MET A 1 -7.25 -8.77 -9.11
CA MET A 1 -6.94 -7.33 -8.89
C MET A 1 -6.78 -7.13 -7.40
N GLY A 2 -5.56 -6.85 -6.92
CA GLY A 2 -5.29 -6.71 -5.49
C GLY A 2 -5.44 -5.27 -5.04
N THR A 3 -6.46 -4.97 -4.24
CA THR A 3 -6.58 -3.68 -3.56
C THR A 3 -5.82 -3.77 -2.24
N GLN A 4 -4.90 -2.85 -1.97
CA GLN A 4 -4.15 -2.82 -0.71
C GLN A 4 -4.58 -1.65 0.15
N VAL A 5 -4.82 -1.86 1.45
CA VAL A 5 -5.13 -0.78 2.41
C VAL A 5 -3.84 -0.32 3.06
N ARG A 6 -3.63 1.00 3.12
CA ARG A 6 -2.49 1.64 3.81
C ARG A 6 -2.96 2.83 4.65
N SER A 7 -2.20 3.18 5.68
CA SER A 7 -2.36 4.43 6.41
C SER A 7 -1.50 5.52 5.76
N CYS A 8 -2.07 6.70 5.52
CA CYS A 8 -1.33 7.85 5.02
C CYS A 8 -0.34 8.34 6.10
N PRO A 9 0.97 8.45 5.83
CA PRO A 9 1.94 8.93 6.82
C PRO A 9 1.80 10.42 7.17
N LYS A 10 0.90 11.15 6.50
CA LYS A 10 0.67 12.60 6.72
C LYS A 10 -0.57 12.89 7.56
N CYS A 11 -1.69 12.24 7.28
CA CYS A 11 -2.95 12.45 8.00
C CYS A 11 -3.43 11.24 8.80
N PHE A 12 -2.70 10.13 8.75
CA PHE A 12 -2.97 8.86 9.45
C PHE A 12 -4.30 8.18 9.09
N GLN A 13 -5.07 8.75 8.18
CA GLN A 13 -6.28 8.16 7.61
C GLN A 13 -5.96 6.93 6.75
N LEU A 14 -6.85 5.95 6.79
CA LEU A 14 -6.76 4.77 5.93
C LEU A 14 -7.17 5.11 4.50
N MET A 15 -6.42 4.58 3.54
CA MET A 15 -6.65 4.78 2.12
C MET A 15 -6.43 3.49 1.35
N TRP A 16 -7.15 3.36 0.24
CA TRP A 16 -7.03 2.25 -0.68
C TRP A 16 -6.00 2.59 -1.77
N LEU A 17 -4.99 1.75 -1.91
CA LEU A 17 -4.09 1.73 -3.05
C LEU A 17 -4.69 0.83 -4.13
N LYS A 18 -5.19 1.44 -5.20
CA LYS A 18 -5.63 0.76 -6.41
C LYS A 18 -4.52 0.89 -7.46
N GLN A 19 -4.27 -0.16 -8.24
CA GLN A 19 -3.25 -0.16 -9.30
C GLN A 19 -3.38 1.03 -10.25
N ASP A 20 -4.60 1.44 -10.58
CA ASP A 20 -4.84 2.54 -11.51
C ASP A 20 -4.67 3.94 -10.89
N HIS A 21 -4.41 4.02 -9.58
CA HIS A 21 -4.37 5.25 -8.80
C HIS A 21 -2.99 5.56 -8.20
N TYR A 22 -1.98 4.75 -8.50
CA TYR A 22 -0.61 5.01 -8.07
C TYR A 22 0.37 4.86 -9.24
N ASP A 23 1.43 5.66 -9.20
CA ASP A 23 2.57 5.55 -10.10
C ASP A 23 3.60 4.61 -9.48
N VAL A 24 4.17 3.71 -10.27
CA VAL A 24 5.37 2.96 -9.87
C VAL A 24 6.59 3.84 -10.16
N ILE A 25 7.37 4.19 -9.14
CA ILE A 25 8.58 5.01 -9.29
C ILE A 25 9.82 4.13 -9.46
N ASP A 26 9.86 3.00 -8.75
CA ASP A 26 10.87 1.95 -8.88
C ASP A 26 10.23 0.59 -8.59
N GLU A 27 10.98 -0.50 -8.73
CA GLU A 27 10.47 -1.87 -8.64
C GLU A 27 9.73 -2.17 -7.31
N GLU A 28 10.05 -1.44 -6.25
CA GLU A 28 9.49 -1.65 -4.92
C GLU A 28 8.66 -0.46 -4.42
N THR A 29 8.72 0.71 -5.07
CA THR A 29 8.13 1.94 -4.54
C THR A 29 7.04 2.48 -5.45
N VAL A 30 5.88 2.74 -4.85
CA VAL A 30 4.76 3.44 -5.49
C VAL A 30 4.56 4.82 -4.90
N ARG A 31 4.04 5.73 -5.72
CA ARG A 31 3.61 7.06 -5.34
C ARG A 31 2.13 7.24 -5.64
N THR A 32 1.40 7.80 -4.69
CA THR A 32 -0.02 8.08 -4.83
C THR A 32 -0.37 9.40 -4.15
N LYS A 33 -1.50 9.98 -4.53
CA LYS A 33 -2.12 11.08 -3.78
C LYS A 33 -3.04 10.51 -2.71
N CYS A 34 -2.95 11.03 -1.49
CA CYS A 34 -3.90 10.69 -0.43
C CYS A 34 -5.26 11.37 -0.72
N PRO A 35 -6.39 10.65 -0.70
CA PRO A 35 -7.71 11.24 -0.96
C PRO A 35 -8.22 12.11 0.19
N HIS A 36 -7.58 12.06 1.37
CA HIS A 36 -8.05 12.77 2.57
C HIS A 36 -7.34 14.10 2.82
N CYS A 37 -6.05 14.18 2.47
CA CYS A 37 -5.23 15.36 2.76
C CYS A 37 -4.48 15.90 1.53
N ASP A 38 -4.78 15.36 0.35
CA ASP A 38 -4.17 15.71 -0.94
C ASP A 38 -2.63 15.60 -1.00
N SER A 39 -2.00 15.06 0.04
CA SER A 39 -0.56 14.88 0.10
C SER A 39 -0.11 13.78 -0.85
N THR A 40 0.98 14.03 -1.56
CA THR A 40 1.68 13.00 -2.32
C THR A 40 2.51 12.15 -1.35
N VAL A 41 2.25 10.85 -1.31
CA VAL A 41 2.90 9.91 -0.39
C VAL A 41 3.47 8.72 -1.16
N ARG A 42 4.49 8.08 -0.59
CA ARG A 42 5.17 6.92 -1.17
C ARG A 42 5.00 5.70 -0.28
N PHE A 43 4.84 4.54 -0.89
CA PHE A 43 4.74 3.26 -0.19
C PHE A 43 5.62 2.21 -0.85
N GLN A 44 6.18 1.33 -0.04
CA GLN A 44 6.80 0.11 -0.53
C GLN A 44 5.69 -0.89 -0.93
N LEU A 45 5.64 -1.27 -2.20
CA LEU A 45 4.94 -2.43 -2.71
C LEU A 45 5.51 -3.66 -2.00
N VAL A 46 4.77 -4.19 -1.02
CA VAL A 46 5.01 -5.57 -0.62
C VAL A 46 4.50 -6.42 -1.78
N THR A 47 5.41 -6.86 -2.65
CA THR A 47 5.17 -8.02 -3.51
C THR A 47 4.70 -9.17 -2.61
N ALA A 48 3.71 -9.93 -3.06
CA ALA A 48 3.10 -10.98 -2.26
C ALA A 48 4.18 -11.99 -1.79
N GLY A 49 4.66 -11.87 -0.56
CA GLY A 49 5.76 -12.73 -0.11
C GLY A 49 6.49 -12.42 1.19
N ALA A 50 5.93 -11.64 2.12
CA ALA A 50 6.47 -11.57 3.49
C ALA A 50 5.40 -11.80 4.57
N ASN A 51 4.20 -11.22 4.39
CA ASN A 51 3.07 -11.38 5.32
C ASN A 51 2.00 -12.37 4.83
N ALA A 52 2.23 -13.04 3.69
CA ALA A 52 1.36 -14.11 3.18
C ALA A 52 1.58 -15.45 3.93
N ALA A 53 2.59 -15.53 4.79
CA ALA A 53 2.66 -16.52 5.84
C ALA A 53 1.71 -16.11 6.96
N GLY A 54 0.41 -16.37 6.79
CA GLY A 54 -0.51 -16.44 7.92
C GLY A 54 0.06 -17.36 9.01
N PRO A 55 -0.36 -17.23 10.28
CA PRO A 55 0.14 -18.10 11.33
C PRO A 55 -0.01 -19.54 10.87
N LYS A 56 1.09 -20.31 10.89
CA LYS A 56 1.00 -21.75 10.67
C LYS A 56 0.07 -22.28 11.76
N MET A 57 -1.18 -22.59 11.41
CA MET A 57 -2.10 -23.22 12.35
C MET A 57 -1.47 -24.57 12.67
N GLY A 58 -0.80 -24.64 13.82
CA GLY A 58 -0.28 -25.87 14.38
C GLY A 58 -1.44 -26.86 14.50
N HIS A 59 -1.21 -28.05 13.96
CA HIS A 59 -2.10 -29.19 14.09
C HIS A 59 -1.73 -29.95 15.36
#